data_AF-R8VUQ9-F1
#
_entry.id   AF-R8VUQ9-F1
#
_cell.length_a   1.000
_cell.length_b   1.000
_cell.length_c   1.000
_cell.angle_alpha   90.00
_cell.angle_beta   90.00
_cell.angle_gamma   90.00
#
_symmetry.space_group_name_H-M   'P 1'
#
loop_
_entity.id
_entity.type
_entity.pdbx_description
1 polymer ?
#
loop_
_entity_poly.entity_id
_entity_poly.type
_entity_poly.pdbx_seq_one_letter_code
_entity_poly.pdbx_strand_id
1 'polypeptide(L)'
;MSDKKEEFLELFRQNVTRRGADKLLEWLESTDFFTAPASTRFHAAYEGGLLEHSLNVYHVMMDKHYDPETDNLESCTICTLLHDLCKAGFYDVEYRNRKNDAGVWEKVPVYVVNDRFPYGHGEKSVFLIERFMKLKNEEAVAIRWHMGGFDDSARAGSFAIANAYERYPLAVKLHLSDLEATYLHENRSE
;
A
#
# COMPACT_ATOMS: atom_id res chain seq x y z
N MET A 1 1.89 5.66 -16.82
CA MET A 1 2.78 4.81 -15.99
C MET A 1 4.16 5.41 -15.78
N SER A 2 4.79 6.04 -16.80
CA SER A 2 6.11 6.70 -16.63
C SER A 2 6.11 7.86 -15.64
N ASP A 3 5.02 8.63 -15.54
CA ASP A 3 4.96 9.83 -14.68
C ASP A 3 4.86 9.48 -13.18
N LYS A 4 3.84 8.70 -12.80
CA LYS A 4 3.64 8.23 -11.41
C LYS A 4 4.83 7.44 -10.86
N LYS A 5 5.47 6.60 -11.68
CA LYS A 5 6.65 5.84 -11.23
C LYS A 5 7.80 6.80 -10.93
N GLU A 6 8.02 7.79 -11.78
CA GLU A 6 9.07 8.79 -11.55
C GLU A 6 8.79 9.61 -10.29
N GLU A 7 7.54 10.06 -10.11
CA GLU A 7 7.10 10.75 -8.90
C GLU A 7 7.37 9.94 -7.63
N PHE A 8 6.97 8.66 -7.60
CA PHE A 8 7.26 7.77 -6.47
C PHE A 8 8.75 7.69 -6.17
N LEU A 9 9.57 7.49 -7.21
CA LEU A 9 11.01 7.36 -7.08
C LEU A 9 11.66 8.66 -6.62
N GLU A 10 11.19 9.81 -7.12
CA GLU A 10 11.67 11.13 -6.74
C GLU A 10 11.36 11.42 -5.28
N LEU A 11 10.10 11.27 -4.86
CA LEU A 11 9.67 11.43 -3.47
C LEU A 11 10.47 10.54 -2.53
N PHE A 12 10.63 9.26 -2.89
CA PHE A 12 11.39 8.32 -2.07
C PHE A 12 12.86 8.72 -1.96
N ARG A 13 13.53 9.03 -3.07
CA ARG A 13 14.96 9.41 -3.08
C ARG A 13 15.22 10.75 -2.38
N GLN A 14 14.28 11.69 -2.47
CA GLN A 14 14.40 13.00 -1.81
C GLN A 14 14.25 12.88 -0.29
N ASN A 15 13.30 12.08 0.18
CA ASN A 15 12.92 12.06 1.59
C ASN A 15 13.54 10.91 2.39
N VAL A 16 13.95 9.81 1.75
CA VAL A 16 14.47 8.61 2.41
C VAL A 16 15.96 8.45 2.20
N THR A 17 16.72 8.59 3.28
CA THR A 17 18.20 8.64 3.27
C THR A 17 18.85 7.43 3.97
N ARG A 18 18.05 6.47 4.42
CA ARG A 18 18.52 5.33 5.21
C ARG A 18 19.38 4.37 4.40
N ARG A 19 20.34 3.76 5.09
CA ARG A 19 21.14 2.68 4.55
C ARG A 19 20.24 1.54 4.06
N GLY A 20 20.43 1.14 2.80
CA GLY A 20 19.71 0.06 2.14
C GLY A 20 18.39 0.47 1.49
N ALA A 21 17.99 1.74 1.60
CA ALA A 21 16.83 2.28 0.89
C ALA A 21 16.99 2.19 -0.64
N ASP A 22 18.21 2.38 -1.15
CA ASP A 22 18.60 2.16 -2.54
C ASP A 22 18.37 0.71 -3.00
N LYS A 23 18.76 -0.25 -2.16
CA LYS A 23 18.57 -1.69 -2.45
C LYS A 23 17.12 -2.13 -2.36
N LEU A 24 16.33 -1.49 -1.49
CA LEU A 24 14.89 -1.69 -1.45
C LEU A 24 14.26 -1.21 -2.76
N LEU A 25 14.63 -0.03 -3.27
CA LEU A 25 14.15 0.47 -4.55
C LEU A 25 14.55 -0.44 -5.72
N GLU A 26 15.81 -0.85 -5.80
CA GLU A 26 16.28 -1.80 -6.82
C GLU A 26 15.46 -3.10 -6.81
N TRP A 27 15.17 -3.64 -5.62
CA TRP A 27 14.30 -4.81 -5.47
C TRP A 27 12.87 -4.51 -5.92
N LEU A 28 12.28 -3.39 -5.51
CA LEU A 28 10.92 -3.01 -5.87
C LEU A 28 10.75 -2.89 -7.39
N GLU A 29 11.73 -2.29 -8.07
CA GLU A 29 11.78 -2.19 -9.54
C GLU A 29 11.91 -3.54 -10.25
N SER A 30 12.38 -4.58 -9.56
CA SER A 30 12.41 -5.95 -10.08
C SER A 30 11.09 -6.71 -9.90
N THR A 31 10.14 -6.15 -9.15
CA THR A 31 8.81 -6.74 -8.91
C THR A 31 7.75 -6.12 -9.84
N ASP A 32 6.51 -6.60 -9.73
CA ASP A 32 5.35 -6.04 -10.41
C ASP A 32 4.72 -4.85 -9.67
N PHE A 33 5.26 -4.37 -8.53
CA PHE A 33 4.62 -3.36 -7.67
C PHE A 33 4.10 -2.12 -8.45
N PHE A 34 4.88 -1.62 -9.41
CA PHE A 34 4.52 -0.45 -10.20
C PHE A 34 3.43 -0.69 -11.26
N THR A 35 3.12 -1.95 -11.54
CA THR A 35 2.14 -2.42 -12.54
C THR A 35 1.00 -3.22 -11.91
N ALA A 36 1.15 -3.67 -10.66
CA ALA A 36 0.18 -4.50 -9.98
C ALA A 36 -1.11 -3.70 -9.70
N PRO A 37 -2.27 -4.38 -9.67
CA PRO A 37 -3.49 -3.78 -9.15
C PRO A 37 -3.40 -3.63 -7.63
N ALA A 38 -4.16 -2.70 -7.05
CA ALA A 38 -4.26 -2.58 -5.59
C ALA A 38 -5.23 -3.60 -4.99
N SER A 39 -6.14 -4.16 -5.81
CA SER A 39 -7.14 -5.15 -5.40
C SER A 39 -7.62 -6.01 -6.58
N THR A 40 -8.32 -7.11 -6.30
CA THR A 40 -8.83 -8.00 -7.37
C THR A 40 -10.12 -7.51 -8.04
N ARG A 41 -10.96 -6.80 -7.29
CA ARG A 41 -12.34 -6.43 -7.69
C ARG A 41 -12.85 -5.13 -7.06
N PHE A 42 -12.05 -4.52 -6.19
CA PHE A 42 -12.41 -3.33 -5.42
C PHE A 42 -11.75 -2.11 -6.05
N HIS A 43 -11.31 -1.15 -5.24
CA HIS A 43 -10.65 0.07 -5.68
C HIS A 43 -9.30 -0.25 -6.35
N ALA A 44 -8.95 0.59 -7.33
CA ALA A 44 -7.71 0.48 -8.07
C ALA A 44 -7.40 -0.95 -8.62
N ALA A 45 -8.44 -1.67 -9.04
CA ALA A 45 -8.35 -3.01 -9.65
C ALA A 45 -7.98 -2.95 -11.16
N TYR A 46 -6.92 -2.22 -11.49
CA TYR A 46 -6.38 -2.04 -12.84
C TYR A 46 -4.84 -2.00 -12.79
N GLU A 47 -4.19 -2.12 -13.95
CA GLU A 47 -2.73 -2.12 -14.03
C GLU A 47 -2.13 -0.80 -13.52
N GLY A 48 -1.23 -0.88 -12.56
CA GLY A 48 -0.61 0.27 -11.88
C GLY A 48 -1.44 0.88 -10.77
N GLY A 49 -2.59 0.27 -10.42
CA GLY A 49 -3.45 0.74 -9.35
C GLY A 49 -2.77 0.73 -7.97
N LEU A 50 -1.84 -0.20 -7.72
CA LEU A 50 -1.11 -0.27 -6.45
C LEU A 50 -0.18 0.95 -6.26
N LEU A 51 0.57 1.31 -7.30
CA LEU A 51 1.41 2.50 -7.30
C LEU A 51 0.60 3.78 -7.09
N GLU A 52 -0.52 3.90 -7.81
CA GLU A 52 -1.42 5.05 -7.67
C GLU A 52 -1.98 5.15 -6.26
N HIS A 53 -2.37 4.01 -5.66
CA HIS A 53 -2.82 3.97 -4.28
C HIS A 53 -1.76 4.48 -3.30
N SER A 54 -0.53 3.96 -3.38
CA SER A 54 0.57 4.43 -2.51
C SER A 54 0.85 5.93 -2.65
N LEU A 55 0.75 6.49 -3.86
CA LEU A 55 0.89 7.94 -4.08
C LEU A 55 -0.29 8.73 -3.50
N ASN A 56 -1.53 8.28 -3.72
CA ASN A 56 -2.71 8.93 -3.14
C ASN A 56 -2.62 8.98 -1.61
N VAL A 57 -2.21 7.88 -0.97
CA VAL A 57 -1.99 7.82 0.48
C VAL A 57 -0.91 8.80 0.93
N TYR A 58 0.19 8.92 0.17
CA TYR A 58 1.22 9.93 0.43
C TYR A 58 0.68 11.35 0.36
N HIS A 59 -0.06 11.70 -0.72
CA HIS A 59 -0.61 13.04 -0.87
C HIS A 59 -1.63 13.38 0.21
N VAL A 60 -2.55 12.47 0.54
CA VAL A 60 -3.51 12.69 1.64
C VAL A 60 -2.79 12.90 2.97
N MET A 61 -1.75 12.10 3.27
CA MET A 61 -0.94 12.29 4.46
C MET A 61 -0.33 13.70 4.49
N MET A 62 0.33 14.11 3.40
CA MET A 62 1.01 15.41 3.32
C MET A 62 0.02 16.59 3.39
N ASP A 63 -1.15 16.47 2.77
CA ASP A 63 -2.11 17.56 2.65
C ASP A 63 -2.96 17.76 3.92
N LYS A 64 -3.25 16.68 4.66
CA LYS A 64 -4.26 16.71 5.73
C LYS A 64 -3.78 16.29 7.12
N HIS A 65 -2.74 15.47 7.20
CA HIS A 65 -2.37 14.81 8.45
C HIS A 65 -0.95 15.10 8.91
N TYR A 66 -0.08 15.50 7.97
CA TYR A 66 1.29 15.88 8.25
C TYR A 66 1.36 17.23 8.96
N ASP A 67 2.07 17.24 10.07
CA ASP A 67 2.41 18.44 10.83
C ASP A 67 3.94 18.58 10.88
N PRO A 68 4.52 19.60 10.22
CA PRO A 68 5.96 19.79 10.17
C PRO A 68 6.59 20.10 11.54
N GLU A 69 5.81 20.47 12.56
CA GLU A 69 6.33 20.71 13.91
C GLU A 69 6.51 19.42 14.71
N THR A 70 5.73 18.38 14.41
CA THR A 70 5.66 17.16 15.23
C THR A 70 5.98 15.87 14.48
N ASP A 71 5.78 15.82 13.17
CA ASP A 71 6.01 14.64 12.35
C ASP A 71 7.39 14.62 11.70
N ASN A 72 7.87 13.41 11.40
CA ASN A 72 9.09 13.20 10.64
C ASN A 72 8.74 12.89 9.18
N LEU A 73 9.14 13.77 8.25
CA LEU A 73 8.87 13.60 6.81
C LEU A 73 9.35 12.26 6.26
N GLU A 74 10.55 11.79 6.66
CA GLU A 74 11.06 10.49 6.24
C GLU A 74 10.17 9.34 6.74
N SER A 75 9.77 9.35 8.03
CA SER A 75 8.84 8.34 8.58
C SER A 75 7.49 8.33 7.83
N CYS A 76 6.91 9.51 7.57
CA CYS A 76 5.66 9.62 6.81
C CYS A 76 5.81 9.09 5.37
N THR A 77 6.92 9.44 4.70
CA THR A 77 7.20 8.97 3.34
C THR A 77 7.35 7.44 3.29
N ILE A 78 8.13 6.87 4.22
CA ILE A 78 8.32 5.40 4.32
C ILE A 78 6.98 4.71 4.54
N CYS A 79 6.20 5.16 5.52
CA CYS A 79 4.93 4.54 5.86
C CYS A 79 3.93 4.60 4.72
N THR A 80 3.75 5.76 4.09
CA THR A 80 2.74 5.95 3.05
C THR A 80 3.11 5.26 1.74
N LEU A 81 4.36 5.37 1.28
CA LEU A 81 4.78 4.76 0.03
C LEU A 81 4.97 3.24 0.11
N LEU A 82 5.25 2.69 1.30
CA LEU A 82 5.60 1.27 1.47
C LEU A 82 4.61 0.46 2.32
N HIS A 83 3.50 1.01 2.79
CA HIS A 83 2.56 0.26 3.66
C HIS A 83 2.06 -1.04 3.01
N ASP A 84 1.92 -1.04 1.69
CA ASP A 84 1.30 -2.09 0.89
C ASP A 84 2.30 -2.92 0.08
N LEU A 85 3.58 -2.87 0.45
CA LEU A 85 4.65 -3.65 -0.22
C LEU A 85 4.37 -5.16 -0.25
N CYS A 86 3.53 -5.66 0.66
CA CYS A 86 3.06 -7.04 0.69
C CYS A 86 2.35 -7.51 -0.60
N LYS A 87 1.84 -6.56 -1.39
CA LYS A 87 1.12 -6.81 -2.65
C LYS A 87 2.03 -7.00 -3.86
N ALA A 88 3.33 -6.75 -3.74
CA ALA A 88 4.31 -7.09 -4.77
C ALA A 88 4.34 -8.62 -4.99
N GLY A 89 4.00 -9.07 -6.20
CA GLY A 89 3.90 -10.47 -6.60
C GLY A 89 2.73 -11.22 -5.97
N PHE A 90 1.68 -10.51 -5.54
CA PHE A 90 0.53 -11.08 -4.83
C PHE A 90 -0.65 -11.42 -5.74
N TYR A 91 -0.73 -10.81 -6.93
CA TYR A 91 -1.83 -11.01 -7.87
C TYR A 91 -1.37 -11.72 -9.14
N ASP A 92 -2.23 -12.59 -9.67
CA ASP A 92 -2.11 -13.17 -11.00
C ASP A 92 -3.28 -12.72 -11.88
N VAL A 93 -3.12 -12.85 -13.20
CA VAL A 93 -4.19 -12.62 -14.18
C VAL A 93 -4.73 -13.96 -14.65
N GLU A 94 -6.02 -14.19 -14.43
CA GLU A 94 -6.79 -15.30 -15.00
C GLU A 94 -7.79 -14.80 -16.04
N TYR A 95 -8.36 -15.70 -16.84
CA TYR A 95 -9.42 -15.37 -17.79
C TYR A 95 -10.73 -16.02 -17.39
N ARG A 96 -11.81 -15.22 -17.31
CA ARG A 96 -13.16 -15.70 -17.02
C ARG A 96 -14.12 -15.34 -18.15
N ASN A 97 -15.11 -16.19 -18.38
CA ASN A 97 -16.18 -15.88 -19.32
C ASN A 97 -17.14 -14.88 -18.66
N ARG A 98 -17.34 -13.72 -19.29
CA ARG A 98 -18.35 -12.72 -18.93
C ARG A 98 -19.26 -12.52 -20.13
N LYS A 99 -20.54 -12.25 -19.85
CA LYS A 99 -21.50 -11.87 -20.89
C LYS A 99 -21.46 -10.35 -21.03
N ASN A 100 -21.20 -9.85 -22.23
CA ASN A 100 -21.22 -8.41 -22.50
C ASN A 100 -22.67 -7.89 -22.69
N ASP A 101 -22.81 -6.58 -22.88
CA ASP A 101 -24.12 -5.92 -22.99
C ASP A 101 -24.95 -6.41 -24.19
N ALA A 102 -24.28 -6.93 -25.23
CA ALA A 102 -24.91 -7.54 -26.39
C ALA A 102 -25.33 -9.01 -26.15
N GLY A 103 -25.10 -9.54 -24.95
CA GLY A 103 -25.44 -10.91 -24.59
C GLY A 103 -24.46 -11.97 -25.11
N VAL A 104 -23.28 -11.57 -25.59
CA VAL A 104 -22.25 -12.47 -26.13
C VAL A 104 -21.26 -12.84 -25.02
N TRP A 105 -20.85 -14.10 -24.98
CA TRP A 105 -19.80 -14.57 -24.07
C TRP A 105 -18.42 -14.17 -24.59
N GLU A 106 -17.65 -13.49 -23.75
CA GLU A 106 -16.27 -13.10 -24.01
C GLU A 106 -15.38 -13.52 -22.84
N LYS A 107 -14.12 -13.86 -23.13
CA LYS A 107 -13.11 -14.08 -22.10
C LYS A 107 -12.52 -12.73 -21.71
N VAL A 108 -12.71 -12.35 -20.46
CA VAL A 108 -12.14 -11.13 -19.89
C VAL A 108 -11.04 -11.50 -18.88
N PRO A 109 -9.93 -10.74 -18.86
CA PRO A 109 -8.93 -10.89 -17.81
C PRO A 109 -9.53 -10.46 -16.47
N VAL A 110 -9.18 -11.16 -15.40
CA VAL A 110 -9.53 -10.83 -14.02
C VAL A 110 -8.31 -11.03 -13.14
N TYR A 111 -8.12 -10.15 -12.16
CA TYR A 111 -7.10 -10.33 -11.15
C TYR A 111 -7.56 -11.33 -10.10
N VAL A 112 -6.66 -12.22 -9.70
CA VAL A 112 -6.87 -13.19 -8.61
C VAL A 112 -5.73 -13.11 -7.62
N VAL A 113 -6.01 -13.43 -6.35
CA VAL A 113 -4.97 -13.51 -5.32
C VAL A 113 -4.20 -14.82 -5.48
N ASN A 114 -2.88 -14.72 -5.61
CA ASN A 114 -1.95 -15.84 -5.52
C ASN A 114 -0.86 -15.52 -4.50
N ASP A 115 -1.23 -15.56 -3.21
CA ASP A 115 -0.27 -15.27 -2.15
C ASP A 115 0.69 -16.43 -1.93
N ARG A 116 1.87 -16.32 -2.54
CA ARG A 116 2.94 -17.32 -2.42
C ARG A 116 3.67 -17.25 -1.06
N PHE A 117 3.46 -16.19 -0.28
CA PHE A 117 4.06 -16.01 1.03
C PHE A 117 3.03 -15.46 2.04
N PRO A 118 2.18 -16.33 2.61
CA PRO A 118 1.06 -15.96 3.47
C PRO A 118 1.53 -15.57 4.88
N TYR A 119 2.10 -14.38 5.00
CA TYR A 119 2.71 -13.87 6.23
C TYR A 119 1.85 -12.82 6.97
N GLY A 120 0.67 -12.48 6.42
CA GLY A 120 -0.15 -11.34 6.86
C GLY A 120 0.07 -10.12 5.96
N HIS A 121 -0.88 -9.18 5.92
CA HIS A 121 -0.79 -8.02 5.04
C HIS A 121 0.25 -7.02 5.54
N GLY A 122 -0.02 -6.36 6.67
CA GLY A 122 0.90 -5.39 7.27
C GLY A 122 2.22 -6.04 7.72
N GLU A 123 2.16 -7.24 8.30
CA GLU A 123 3.35 -7.98 8.74
C GLU A 123 4.31 -8.28 7.59
N LYS A 124 3.81 -8.65 6.42
CA LYS A 124 4.63 -8.95 5.24
C LYS A 124 5.30 -7.69 4.71
N SER A 125 4.61 -6.54 4.68
CA SER A 125 5.22 -5.27 4.29
C SER A 125 6.39 -4.92 5.22
N VAL A 126 6.17 -4.97 6.55
CA VAL A 126 7.25 -4.73 7.54
C VAL A 126 8.41 -5.69 7.34
N PHE A 127 8.12 -6.98 7.18
CA PHE A 127 9.14 -8.01 6.96
C PHE A 127 9.97 -7.76 5.70
N LEU A 128 9.34 -7.40 4.58
CA LEU A 128 10.02 -7.14 3.32
C LEU A 128 10.92 -5.91 3.42
N ILE A 129 10.46 -4.82 4.04
CA ILE A 129 11.22 -3.58 4.20
C ILE A 129 12.47 -3.81 5.06
N GLU A 130 12.32 -4.46 6.22
CA GLU A 130 13.39 -4.72 7.19
C GLU A 130 14.54 -5.58 6.64
N ARG A 131 14.35 -6.29 5.52
CA ARG A 131 15.43 -7.02 4.84
C ARG A 131 16.45 -6.10 4.17
N PHE A 132 16.08 -4.86 3.90
CA PHE A 132 16.90 -3.88 3.21
C PHE A 132 17.18 -2.67 4.09
N MET A 133 16.15 -2.15 4.74
CA MET A 133 16.18 -0.89 5.47
C MET A 133 15.51 -1.07 6.84
N LYS A 134 16.22 -0.68 7.90
CA LYS A 134 15.69 -0.76 9.26
C LYS A 134 14.57 0.25 9.49
N LEU A 135 13.43 -0.20 10.00
CA LEU A 135 12.34 0.66 10.42
C LEU A 135 12.52 1.11 11.87
N LYS A 136 11.95 2.28 12.17
CA LYS A 136 11.66 2.67 13.55
C LYS A 136 10.45 1.87 14.02
N ASN A 137 10.34 1.70 15.35
CA ASN A 137 9.20 0.99 15.93
C ASN A 137 7.86 1.64 15.53
N GLU A 138 7.78 2.96 15.48
CA GLU A 138 6.57 3.68 15.08
C GLU A 138 6.14 3.38 13.64
N GLU A 139 7.10 3.21 12.73
CA GLU A 139 6.83 2.93 11.32
C GLU A 139 6.40 1.48 11.12
N ALA A 140 7.11 0.54 11.78
CA ALA A 140 6.73 -0.87 11.76
C ALA A 140 5.32 -1.07 12.32
N VAL A 141 4.97 -0.35 13.39
CA VAL A 141 3.61 -0.39 13.97
C VAL A 141 2.58 0.25 13.04
N ALA A 142 2.91 1.41 12.44
CA ALA A 142 2.01 2.07 11.50
C ALA A 142 1.72 1.20 10.28
N ILE A 143 2.76 0.68 9.62
CA ILE A 143 2.63 -0.20 8.45
C ILE A 143 1.89 -1.48 8.82
N ARG A 144 2.15 -2.08 9.98
CA ARG A 144 1.42 -3.27 10.41
C ARG A 144 -0.08 -3.02 10.50
N TRP A 145 -0.47 -1.90 11.09
CA TRP A 145 -1.87 -1.60 11.42
C TRP A 145 -2.54 -0.63 10.43
N HIS A 146 -1.97 -0.40 9.24
CA HIS A 146 -2.51 0.58 8.28
C HIS A 146 -3.95 0.26 7.86
N MET A 147 -4.31 -1.03 7.73
CA MET A 147 -5.67 -1.47 7.41
C MET A 147 -6.69 -1.24 8.53
N GLY A 148 -6.25 -0.82 9.72
CA GLY A 148 -7.09 -0.59 10.87
C GLY A 148 -8.05 -1.73 11.20
N GLY A 149 -9.34 -1.43 11.34
CA GLY A 149 -10.38 -2.44 11.62
C GLY A 149 -10.65 -3.43 10.48
N PHE A 150 -10.06 -3.23 9.30
CA PHE A 150 -10.15 -4.17 8.18
C PHE A 150 -9.10 -5.29 8.28
N ASP A 151 -8.11 -5.17 9.15
CA ASP A 151 -7.12 -6.21 9.43
C ASP A 151 -7.75 -7.49 10.00
N ASP A 152 -7.25 -8.65 9.59
CA ASP A 152 -7.78 -9.95 10.00
C ASP A 152 -7.61 -10.19 11.51
N SER A 153 -6.52 -9.74 12.13
CA SER A 153 -6.34 -9.86 13.58
C SER A 153 -7.35 -8.99 14.33
N ALA A 154 -7.62 -7.77 13.83
CA ALA A 154 -8.64 -6.90 14.40
C ALA A 154 -10.04 -7.53 14.27
N ARG A 155 -10.38 -8.08 13.10
CA ARG A 155 -11.63 -8.82 12.86
C ARG A 155 -11.77 -10.07 13.73
N ALA A 156 -10.65 -10.72 14.07
CA ALA A 156 -10.60 -11.84 15.00
C ALA A 156 -10.70 -11.41 16.49
N GLY A 157 -10.90 -10.14 16.78
CA GLY A 157 -11.11 -9.61 18.14
C GLY A 157 -9.83 -9.16 18.85
N SER A 158 -8.73 -8.93 18.12
CA SER A 158 -7.51 -8.39 18.71
C SER A 158 -7.68 -6.92 19.13
N PHE A 159 -7.40 -6.62 20.39
CA PHE A 159 -7.34 -5.26 20.92
C PHE A 159 -5.95 -4.61 20.78
N ALA A 160 -4.99 -5.28 20.13
CA ALA A 160 -3.64 -4.76 19.97
C ALA A 160 -3.60 -3.48 19.12
N ILE A 161 -4.53 -3.33 18.17
CA ILE A 161 -4.70 -2.12 17.36
C ILE A 161 -5.00 -0.87 18.21
N ALA A 162 -5.86 -1.00 19.24
CA ALA A 162 -6.19 0.13 20.11
C ALA A 162 -4.93 0.64 20.83
N ASN A 163 -4.15 -0.29 21.40
CA ASN A 163 -2.87 0.03 22.03
C ASN A 163 -1.85 0.64 21.04
N ALA A 164 -1.88 0.21 19.78
CA ALA A 164 -1.02 0.78 18.74
C ALA A 164 -1.41 2.24 18.45
N TYR A 165 -2.70 2.51 18.27
CA TYR A 165 -3.20 3.86 17.97
C TYR A 165 -3.04 4.84 19.13
N GLU A 166 -3.18 4.37 20.38
CA GLU A 166 -2.92 5.19 21.57
C GLU A 166 -1.45 5.63 21.68
N ARG A 167 -0.52 4.77 21.24
CA ARG A 167 0.93 4.99 21.44
C ARG A 167 1.62 5.62 20.24
N TYR A 168 1.10 5.38 19.03
CA TYR A 168 1.76 5.75 17.79
C TYR A 168 0.79 6.55 16.91
N PRO A 169 0.77 7.89 17.04
CA PRO A 169 -0.09 8.76 16.23
C PRO A 169 0.09 8.56 14.71
N LEU A 170 1.30 8.23 14.27
CA LEU A 170 1.59 7.91 12.86
C LEU A 170 0.74 6.75 12.32
N ALA A 171 0.42 5.76 13.15
CA ALA A 171 -0.45 4.64 12.75
C ALA A 171 -1.88 5.10 12.48
N VAL A 172 -2.40 6.02 13.30
CA VAL A 172 -3.71 6.64 13.09
C VAL A 172 -3.71 7.48 11.81
N LYS A 173 -2.71 8.34 11.64
CA LYS A 173 -2.58 9.20 10.45
C LYS A 173 -2.48 8.38 9.16
N LEU A 174 -1.68 7.31 9.17
CA LEU A 174 -1.55 6.41 8.02
C LEU A 174 -2.87 5.73 7.70
N HIS A 175 -3.57 5.19 8.70
CA HIS A 175 -4.87 4.55 8.49
C HIS A 175 -5.92 5.52 7.93
N LEU A 176 -5.97 6.76 8.44
CA LEU A 176 -6.88 7.78 7.91
C LEU A 176 -6.55 8.13 6.46
N SER A 177 -5.25 8.25 6.14
CA SER A 177 -4.80 8.55 4.78
C SER A 177 -5.14 7.42 3.80
N ASP A 178 -4.91 6.18 4.20
CA ASP A 178 -5.25 4.96 3.46
C ASP A 178 -6.76 4.86 3.19
N LEU A 179 -7.56 5.04 4.25
CA LEU A 179 -9.02 5.01 4.16
C LEU A 179 -9.53 6.11 3.22
N GLU A 180 -9.01 7.32 3.35
CA GLU A 180 -9.46 8.44 2.53
C GLU A 180 -9.05 8.28 1.06
N ALA A 181 -7.80 7.86 0.78
CA ALA A 181 -7.34 7.56 -0.57
C ALA A 181 -8.25 6.52 -1.25
N THR A 182 -8.50 5.41 -0.55
CA THR A 182 -9.36 4.32 -1.03
C THR A 182 -10.77 4.80 -1.38
N TYR A 183 -11.42 5.57 -0.50
CA TYR A 183 -12.85 5.87 -0.64
C TYR A 183 -13.17 7.21 -1.29
N LEU A 184 -12.28 8.20 -1.23
CA LEU A 184 -12.53 9.55 -1.76
C LEU A 184 -11.75 9.85 -3.04
N HIS A 185 -10.59 9.21 -3.25
CA HIS A 185 -9.72 9.47 -4.40
C HIS A 185 -9.80 8.36 -5.47
N GLU A 186 -10.00 7.12 -5.06
CA GLU A 186 -9.96 5.94 -5.94
C GLU A 186 -11.34 5.41 -6.33
N ASN A 187 -12.30 6.33 -6.47
CA ASN A 187 -13.68 5.97 -6.79
C ASN A 187 -13.77 5.14 -8.08
N ARG A 188 -14.71 4.19 -8.07
CA ARG A 188 -15.12 3.45 -9.26
C ARG A 188 -15.51 4.46 -10.34
N SER A 189 -14.68 4.61 -11.37
CA SER A 189 -15.23 5.01 -12.66
C SER A 189 -16.12 3.84 -13.08
N GLU A 190 -17.43 4.03 -13.01
CA GLU A 190 -18.39 3.11 -13.64
C GLU A 190 -18.10 2.98 -15.14
#